data_AF-A0A7X9FT06-F1
#
_entry.id   AF-A0A7X9FT06-F1
#
_cell.length_a   1.000
_cell.length_b   1.000
_cell.length_c   1.000
_cell.angle_alpha   90.00
_cell.angle_beta   90.00
_cell.angle_gamma   90.00
#
_symmetry.space_group_name_H-M   'P 1'
#
loop_
_entity.id
_entity.type
_entity.pdbx_description
1 polymer ?
#
loop_
_entity_poly.entity_id
_entity_poly.type
_entity_poly.pdbx_seq_one_letter_code
_entity_poly.pdbx_strand_id
1 'polypeptide(L)'
;MKTILSSILFLVIIAPAFAENASKPEQDPYEQWLTTTPCAGKVVPIDAIENRGVLYKAENIHGGRGPTFLVKNNAEKTGKSVIEIRDARCQVIGSFGMFASDGPYGARYYTRSGGSGIDNVGLLNAASKVGSTNILIEGTNGKWIRVKNPMNREGSL
;
A
#
# COMPACT_ATOMS: atom_id res chain seq x y z
N MET A 1 45.76 -77.41 -1.34
CA MET A 1 44.43 -77.06 -1.89
C MET A 1 43.97 -75.78 -1.20
N LYS A 2 43.44 -74.84 -1.99
CA LYS A 2 42.99 -73.49 -1.61
C LYS A 2 41.50 -73.49 -1.22
N THR A 3 41.15 -72.77 -0.16
CA THR A 3 39.83 -72.15 0.15
C THR A 3 40.05 -71.28 1.40
N ILE A 4 40.16 -69.95 1.42
CA ILE A 4 39.32 -68.79 1.02
C ILE A 4 37.98 -68.67 1.76
N LEU A 5 37.72 -67.43 2.22
CA LEU A 5 36.48 -66.77 2.71
C LEU A 5 36.36 -66.62 4.24
N SER A 6 36.03 -65.46 4.81
CA SER A 6 35.78 -64.11 4.26
C SER A 6 35.73 -63.12 5.43
N SER A 7 36.55 -62.07 5.42
CA SER A 7 36.42 -60.93 6.33
C SER A 7 35.39 -59.96 5.75
N ILE A 8 34.29 -59.74 6.46
CA ILE A 8 33.25 -58.76 6.06
C ILE A 8 33.75 -57.36 6.43
N LEU A 9 34.13 -56.59 5.40
CA LEU A 9 34.43 -55.16 5.50
C LEU A 9 33.10 -54.39 5.37
N PHE A 10 32.64 -53.77 6.45
CA PHE A 10 31.53 -52.81 6.39
C PHE A 10 32.05 -51.48 5.84
N LEU A 11 31.70 -51.20 4.58
CA LEU A 11 31.88 -49.89 3.95
C LEU A 11 30.73 -48.98 4.40
N VAL A 12 31.02 -48.00 5.26
CA VAL A 12 30.08 -46.93 5.60
C VAL A 12 30.14 -45.89 4.48
N ILE A 13 29.12 -45.85 3.63
CA ILE A 13 28.94 -44.81 2.62
C ILE A 13 28.39 -43.56 3.32
N ILE A 14 29.20 -42.52 3.43
CA ILE A 14 28.77 -41.19 3.86
C ILE A 14 28.09 -40.54 2.65
N ALA A 15 26.75 -40.51 2.65
CA ALA A 15 26.01 -39.67 1.72
C ALA A 15 26.16 -38.19 2.13
N PRO A 16 26.42 -37.26 1.19
CA PRO A 16 26.37 -35.84 1.51
C PRO A 16 24.91 -35.47 1.79
N ALA A 17 24.65 -34.90 2.96
CA ALA A 17 23.40 -34.24 3.27
C ALA A 17 23.18 -33.14 2.22
N PHE A 18 22.25 -33.38 1.30
CA PHE A 18 21.72 -32.36 0.42
C PHE A 18 20.94 -31.40 1.32
N ALA A 19 21.61 -30.33 1.74
CA ALA A 19 20.95 -29.20 2.37
C ALA A 19 19.99 -28.63 1.32
N GLU A 20 18.71 -28.94 1.50
CA GLU A 20 17.62 -28.30 0.78
C GLU A 20 17.71 -26.81 1.11
N ASN A 21 18.33 -26.07 0.19
CA ASN A 21 18.39 -24.63 0.23
C ASN A 21 16.97 -24.15 -0.06
N ALA A 22 16.10 -24.19 0.95
CA ALA A 22 14.80 -23.56 0.92
C ALA A 22 15.07 -22.07 0.71
N SER A 23 15.03 -21.65 -0.56
CA SER A 23 15.04 -20.25 -0.93
C SER A 23 13.94 -19.60 -0.11
N LYS A 24 14.32 -18.61 0.72
CA LYS A 24 13.36 -17.72 1.38
C LYS A 24 12.29 -17.35 0.35
N PRO A 25 10.98 -17.36 0.72
CA PRO A 25 9.96 -16.88 -0.18
C PRO A 25 10.40 -15.50 -0.67
N GLU A 26 10.38 -15.32 -1.99
CA GLU A 26 10.67 -14.06 -2.66
C GLU A 26 9.83 -12.99 -1.97
N GLN A 27 10.49 -12.19 -1.11
CA GLN A 27 9.83 -11.09 -0.43
C GLN A 27 9.41 -10.14 -1.53
N ASP A 28 8.11 -9.88 -1.59
CA ASP A 28 7.56 -8.88 -2.48
C ASP A 28 8.40 -7.58 -2.33
N PRO A 29 8.95 -7.01 -3.42
CA PRO A 29 9.72 -5.77 -3.35
C PRO A 29 8.97 -4.59 -2.70
N TYR A 30 7.68 -4.72 -2.42
CA TYR A 30 6.91 -3.76 -1.61
C TYR A 30 7.08 -3.89 -0.07
N GLU A 31 7.68 -4.97 0.46
CA GLU A 31 7.82 -5.19 1.92
C GLU A 31 9.08 -4.58 2.57
N GLN A 32 10.07 -4.14 1.80
CA GLN A 32 11.38 -3.73 2.34
C GLN A 32 11.41 -2.34 3.03
N TRP A 33 10.27 -1.66 3.20
CA TRP A 33 10.20 -0.28 3.71
C TRP A 33 9.72 -0.14 5.16
N LEU A 34 9.50 -1.24 5.88
CA LEU A 34 8.81 -1.26 7.18
C LEU A 34 9.68 -1.06 8.45
N THR A 35 10.84 -0.40 8.37
CA THR A 35 11.71 -0.18 9.55
C THR A 35 11.44 1.11 10.33
N THR A 36 10.24 1.68 10.21
CA THR A 36 9.70 2.71 11.11
C THR A 36 8.20 2.43 11.26
N THR A 37 7.73 2.22 12.49
CA THR A 37 6.35 1.88 12.89
C THR A 37 5.37 1.67 11.73
N PRO A 38 5.07 0.41 11.36
CA PRO A 38 4.08 0.11 10.33
C PRO A 38 2.79 0.85 10.64
N CYS A 39 2.12 1.38 9.62
CA CYS A 39 0.81 1.99 9.80
C CYS A 39 -0.06 0.93 10.46
N ALA A 40 -0.74 1.28 11.54
CA ALA A 40 -1.73 0.37 12.10
C ALA A 40 -2.76 0.07 10.99
N GLY A 41 -2.85 -1.21 10.60
CA GLY A 41 -3.79 -1.68 9.60
C GLY A 41 -3.17 -2.08 8.25
N LYS A 42 -4.04 -2.57 7.35
CA LYS A 42 -3.64 -3.14 6.06
C LYS A 42 -3.37 -2.03 5.04
N VAL A 43 -2.18 -1.97 4.48
CA VAL A 43 -1.87 -1.10 3.33
C VAL A 43 -2.26 -1.82 2.04
N VAL A 44 -3.06 -1.19 1.19
CA VAL A 44 -3.52 -1.75 -0.10
C VAL A 44 -3.26 -0.75 -1.21
N PRO A 45 -2.62 -1.15 -2.33
CA PRO A 45 -2.52 -0.30 -3.52
C PRO A 45 -3.90 0.11 -4.03
N ILE A 46 -4.08 1.37 -4.43
CA ILE A 46 -5.36 1.85 -4.95
C ILE A 46 -5.88 1.02 -6.15
N ASP A 47 -4.97 0.51 -6.99
CA ASP A 47 -5.32 -0.32 -8.15
C ASP A 47 -5.72 -1.76 -7.78
N ALA A 48 -5.49 -2.18 -6.53
CA ALA A 48 -5.84 -3.50 -6.02
C ALA A 48 -7.21 -3.54 -5.30
N ILE A 49 -7.94 -2.42 -5.29
CA ILE A 49 -9.27 -2.36 -4.69
C ILE A 49 -10.27 -3.10 -5.59
N GLU A 50 -10.89 -4.15 -5.02
CA GLU A 50 -11.86 -4.99 -5.72
C GLU A 50 -13.03 -4.17 -6.28
N ASN A 51 -13.52 -4.58 -7.46
CA ASN A 51 -14.59 -3.93 -8.21
C ASN A 51 -14.30 -2.49 -8.66
N ARG A 52 -13.06 -2.00 -8.49
CA ARG A 52 -12.70 -0.61 -8.76
C ARG A 52 -13.65 0.32 -7.97
N GLY A 53 -13.78 1.59 -8.33
CA GLY A 53 -14.66 2.53 -7.63
C GLY A 53 -13.96 3.37 -6.56
N VAL A 54 -12.62 3.39 -6.57
CA VAL A 54 -11.81 4.36 -5.84
C VAL A 54 -10.81 5.00 -6.80
N LEU A 55 -10.72 6.32 -6.77
CA LEU A 55 -9.90 7.09 -7.69
C LEU A 55 -9.27 8.29 -6.98
N TYR A 56 -7.97 8.42 -7.13
CA TYR A 56 -7.23 9.62 -6.77
C TYR A 56 -6.98 10.48 -8.01
N LYS A 57 -7.13 11.80 -7.86
CA LYS A 57 -6.76 12.80 -8.86
C LYS A 57 -5.88 13.86 -8.20
N ALA A 58 -4.71 14.11 -8.77
CA ALA A 58 -3.82 15.18 -8.32
C ALA A 58 -4.44 16.58 -8.38
N GLU A 59 -5.39 16.78 -9.29
CA GLU A 59 -6.08 18.04 -9.48
C GLU A 59 -7.57 17.86 -9.79
N ASN A 60 -8.37 18.84 -9.35
CA ASN A 60 -9.76 18.98 -9.76
C ASN A 60 -9.90 20.08 -10.81
N ILE A 61 -10.05 19.66 -12.07
CA ILE A 61 -10.28 20.53 -13.23
C ILE A 61 -11.56 21.39 -13.15
N HIS A 62 -12.46 21.13 -12.18
CA HIS A 62 -13.76 21.79 -12.07
C HIS A 62 -13.91 22.71 -10.85
N GLY A 63 -12.83 23.26 -10.27
CA GLY A 63 -13.01 24.33 -9.29
C GLY A 63 -11.93 24.52 -8.23
N GLY A 64 -10.66 24.21 -8.52
CA GLY A 64 -9.55 24.62 -7.65
C GLY A 64 -9.56 24.04 -6.23
N ARG A 65 -10.29 22.94 -6.01
CA ARG A 65 -10.44 22.28 -4.70
C ARG A 65 -9.25 21.41 -4.28
N GLY A 66 -8.19 21.41 -5.10
CA GLY A 66 -6.98 20.64 -4.89
C GLY A 66 -7.13 19.17 -5.27
N PRO A 67 -6.18 18.33 -4.82
CA PRO A 67 -6.25 16.88 -4.96
C PRO A 67 -7.58 16.32 -4.48
N THR A 68 -8.04 15.28 -5.17
CA THR A 68 -9.34 14.67 -4.96
C THR A 68 -9.22 13.18 -4.72
N PHE A 69 -9.98 12.68 -3.75
CA PHE A 69 -10.19 11.27 -3.53
C PHE A 69 -11.68 10.94 -3.71
N LEU A 70 -11.98 10.07 -4.67
CA LEU A 70 -13.32 9.72 -5.09
C LEU A 70 -13.60 8.26 -4.73
N VAL A 71 -14.71 8.01 -4.07
CA VAL A 71 -15.11 6.69 -3.58
C VAL A 71 -16.54 6.41 -4.02
N LYS A 72 -16.70 5.73 -5.16
CA LYS A 72 -17.99 5.33 -5.72
C LYS A 72 -18.44 3.97 -5.20
N ASN A 73 -17.50 3.04 -4.96
CA ASN A 73 -17.81 1.75 -4.35
C ASN A 73 -18.30 1.97 -2.90
N ASN A 74 -19.52 1.52 -2.59
CA ASN A 74 -20.11 1.71 -1.26
C ASN A 74 -19.32 0.99 -0.15
N ALA A 75 -18.68 -0.14 -0.44
CA ALA A 75 -17.87 -0.88 0.53
C ALA A 75 -16.60 -0.11 0.97
N GLU A 76 -16.21 0.90 0.19
CA GLU A 76 -14.99 1.68 0.39
C GLU A 76 -15.26 3.04 1.06
N LYS A 77 -16.53 3.39 1.31
CA LYS A 77 -16.91 4.67 1.93
C LYS A 77 -16.61 4.66 3.42
N THR A 78 -15.73 5.55 3.87
CA THR A 78 -15.29 5.63 5.28
C THR A 78 -16.39 6.09 6.24
N GLY A 79 -17.42 6.80 5.73
CA GLY A 79 -18.43 7.46 6.56
C GLY A 79 -17.91 8.68 7.33
N LYS A 80 -16.63 9.03 7.16
CA LYS A 80 -16.01 10.17 7.83
C LYS A 80 -16.19 11.45 7.03
N SER A 81 -16.32 12.57 7.73
CA SER A 81 -16.29 13.92 7.14
C SER A 81 -14.88 14.39 6.79
N VAL A 82 -13.85 13.87 7.48
CA VAL A 82 -12.44 14.14 7.19
C VAL A 82 -11.68 12.82 7.27
N ILE A 83 -10.81 12.57 6.30
CA ILE A 83 -9.94 11.40 6.23
C ILE A 83 -8.47 11.82 6.22
N GLU A 84 -7.62 11.04 6.87
CA GLU A 84 -6.20 11.35 6.99
C GLU A 84 -5.42 11.00 5.73
N ILE A 85 -4.32 11.75 5.52
CA ILE A 85 -3.27 11.43 4.56
C ILE A 85 -1.98 11.26 5.36
N ARG A 86 -1.32 10.12 5.18
CA ARG A 86 -0.05 9.79 5.82
C ARG A 86 1.05 9.56 4.80
N ASP A 87 2.29 9.73 5.22
CA ASP A 87 3.45 9.29 4.46
C ASP A 87 3.74 7.79 4.66
N ALA A 88 4.79 7.28 4.02
CA ALA A 88 5.20 5.88 4.12
C ALA A 88 5.69 5.46 5.53
N ARG A 89 6.00 6.43 6.41
CA ARG A 89 6.32 6.21 7.83
C ARG A 89 5.14 6.49 8.75
N CYS A 90 3.96 6.61 8.17
CA CYS A 90 2.69 6.72 8.88
C CYS A 90 2.54 8.01 9.68
N GLN A 91 3.33 9.03 9.34
CA GLN A 91 3.16 10.36 9.88
C GLN A 91 2.04 11.06 9.11
N VAL A 92 1.15 11.76 9.82
CA VAL A 92 0.09 12.54 9.19
C VAL A 92 0.73 13.72 8.46
N ILE A 93 0.50 13.80 7.15
CA ILE A 93 1.02 14.85 6.28
C ILE A 93 -0.09 15.71 5.68
N GLY A 94 -1.35 15.35 5.88
CA GLY A 94 -2.49 16.11 5.39
C GLY A 94 -3.83 15.43 5.67
N SER A 95 -4.88 16.00 5.10
CA SER A 95 -6.22 15.44 5.18
C SER A 95 -7.07 15.83 3.98
N PHE A 96 -8.04 14.99 3.64
CA PHE A 96 -9.13 15.36 2.77
C PHE A 96 -10.42 15.54 3.56
N GLY A 97 -11.17 16.59 3.27
CA GLY A 97 -12.52 16.77 3.80
C GLY A 97 -13.59 16.40 2.77
N MET A 98 -14.69 15.84 3.25
CA MET A 98 -15.82 15.38 2.47
C MET A 98 -16.61 16.58 1.96
N PHE A 99 -16.77 16.68 0.65
CA PHE A 99 -17.64 17.66 0.03
C PHE A 99 -19.08 17.16 -0.08
N ALA A 100 -19.24 15.91 -0.49
CA ALA A 100 -20.54 15.27 -0.66
C ALA A 100 -20.39 13.74 -0.63
N SER A 101 -21.44 13.05 -0.18
CA SER A 101 -21.58 11.60 -0.26
C SER A 101 -23.01 11.27 -0.65
N ASP A 102 -23.26 11.30 -1.96
CA ASP A 102 -24.57 11.18 -2.58
C ASP A 102 -24.58 10.10 -3.67
N GLY A 103 -25.76 9.52 -3.93
CA GLY A 103 -25.97 8.69 -5.11
C GLY A 103 -26.30 9.58 -6.32
N PRO A 104 -25.79 9.32 -7.53
CA PRO A 104 -24.96 8.18 -7.97
C PRO A 104 -23.43 8.40 -7.89
N TYR A 105 -22.98 9.56 -7.38
CA TYR A 105 -21.60 10.03 -7.54
C TYR A 105 -20.62 9.54 -6.47
N GLY A 106 -21.12 8.89 -5.42
CA GLY A 106 -20.28 8.37 -4.35
C GLY A 106 -19.83 9.46 -3.38
N ALA A 107 -18.84 9.14 -2.56
CA ALA A 107 -18.20 10.08 -1.66
C ALA A 107 -17.04 10.80 -2.35
N ARG A 108 -16.98 12.12 -2.16
CA ARG A 108 -16.02 13.00 -2.82
C ARG A 108 -15.28 13.81 -1.77
N TYR A 109 -13.99 13.59 -1.70
CA TYR A 109 -13.10 14.19 -0.71
C TYR A 109 -12.08 15.10 -1.41
N TYR A 110 -11.84 16.27 -0.84
CA TYR A 110 -10.90 17.25 -1.39
C TYR A 110 -10.03 17.84 -0.29
N THR A 111 -8.78 18.19 -0.61
CA THR A 111 -7.91 18.82 0.38
C THR A 111 -8.45 20.19 0.79
N ARG A 112 -9.15 20.91 -0.09
CA ARG A 112 -9.73 22.24 0.20
C ARG A 112 -11.21 22.22 0.58
N SER A 113 -11.81 21.07 0.87
CA SER A 113 -13.20 20.96 1.36
C SER A 113 -13.24 20.59 2.84
N GLY A 114 -12.63 21.41 3.71
CA GLY A 114 -12.47 21.09 5.14
C GLY A 114 -11.30 20.14 5.45
N GLY A 115 -10.44 19.86 4.46
CA GLY A 115 -9.16 19.18 4.64
C GLY A 115 -8.00 20.15 4.89
N SER A 116 -6.77 19.71 4.66
CA SER A 116 -5.55 20.47 4.97
C SER A 116 -5.21 21.60 3.98
N GLY A 117 -5.89 21.66 2.83
CA GLY A 117 -5.64 22.64 1.77
C GLY A 117 -4.38 22.42 0.92
N ILE A 118 -3.57 21.42 1.27
CA ILE A 118 -2.32 21.07 0.59
C ILE A 118 -2.61 20.60 -0.84
N ASP A 119 -1.78 21.02 -1.79
CA ASP A 119 -1.87 20.58 -3.19
C ASP A 119 -1.02 19.31 -3.45
N ASN A 120 -1.04 18.82 -4.68
CA ASN A 120 -0.30 17.63 -5.08
C ASN A 120 1.21 17.78 -4.89
N VAL A 121 1.76 18.97 -5.18
CA VAL A 121 3.20 19.26 -5.01
C VAL A 121 3.57 19.24 -3.52
N GLY A 122 2.76 19.87 -2.67
CA GLY A 122 2.95 19.85 -1.22
C GLY A 122 2.86 18.44 -0.64
N LEU A 123 1.92 17.61 -1.11
CA LEU A 123 1.83 16.20 -0.72
C LEU A 123 3.06 15.40 -1.16
N LEU A 124 3.54 15.60 -2.40
CA LEU A 124 4.77 14.95 -2.88
C LEU A 124 5.97 15.34 -2.03
N ASN A 125 6.14 16.64 -1.76
CA ASN A 125 7.24 17.16 -0.96
C ASN A 125 7.20 16.60 0.47
N ALA A 126 6.02 16.50 1.07
CA ALA A 126 5.86 15.94 2.41
C ALA A 126 6.21 14.46 2.45
N ALA A 127 5.68 13.65 1.53
CA ALA A 127 6.03 12.23 1.41
C ALA A 127 7.54 12.03 1.15
N SER A 128 8.14 12.86 0.30
CA SER A 128 9.55 12.73 -0.08
C SER A 128 10.51 12.94 1.08
N LYS A 129 10.10 13.62 2.16
CA LYS A 129 10.91 13.77 3.39
C LYS A 129 11.29 12.44 4.04
N VAL A 130 10.50 11.40 3.79
CA VAL A 130 10.77 10.04 4.30
C VAL A 130 11.35 9.10 3.25
N GLY A 131 11.80 9.63 2.11
CA GLY A 131 12.41 8.85 1.03
C GLY A 131 11.40 8.08 0.16
N SER A 132 10.13 8.50 0.15
CA SER A 132 9.08 7.85 -0.64
C SER A 132 8.21 8.87 -1.37
N THR A 133 7.67 8.51 -2.53
CA THR A 133 6.63 9.31 -3.20
C THR A 133 5.21 8.87 -2.82
N ASN A 134 5.08 7.76 -2.09
CA ASN A 134 3.79 7.20 -1.74
C ASN A 134 3.08 8.09 -0.70
N ILE A 135 1.79 8.27 -0.89
CA ILE A 135 0.88 8.72 0.18
C ILE A 135 -0.10 7.61 0.53
N LEU A 136 -0.52 7.59 1.79
CA LEU A 136 -1.46 6.65 2.35
C LEU A 136 -2.72 7.40 2.74
N ILE A 137 -3.82 7.12 2.06
CA ILE A 137 -5.11 7.75 2.30
C ILE A 137 -5.94 6.81 3.16
N GLU A 138 -6.55 7.34 4.22
CA GLU A 138 -7.38 6.54 5.11
C GLU A 138 -8.59 5.94 4.38
N GLY A 139 -8.74 4.61 4.48
CA GLY A 139 -9.85 3.84 3.94
C GLY A 139 -10.77 3.28 5.03
N THR A 140 -11.67 2.37 4.64
CA THR A 140 -12.57 1.67 5.58
C THR A 140 -11.85 0.58 6.38
N ASN A 141 -12.40 0.21 7.54
CA ASN A 141 -11.95 -0.94 8.33
C ASN A 141 -10.45 -0.94 8.68
N GLY A 142 -9.90 0.24 8.97
CA GLY A 142 -8.48 0.41 9.32
C GLY A 142 -7.53 0.21 8.13
N LYS A 143 -8.03 0.15 6.89
CA LYS A 143 -7.20 0.06 5.68
C LYS A 143 -6.56 1.40 5.35
N TRP A 144 -5.35 1.35 4.82
CA TRP A 144 -4.66 2.48 4.19
C TRP A 144 -4.56 2.25 2.69
N ILE A 145 -5.08 3.19 1.91
CA ILE A 145 -5.08 3.12 0.45
C ILE A 145 -3.85 3.86 -0.06
N ARG A 146 -2.95 3.13 -0.73
CA ARG A 146 -1.70 3.68 -1.22
C ARG A 146 -1.85 4.25 -2.62
N VAL A 147 -1.44 5.51 -2.78
CA VAL A 147 -1.23 6.20 -4.05
C VAL A 147 0.28 6.35 -4.24
N LYS A 148 0.83 5.90 -5.38
CA LYS A 148 2.27 5.85 -5.67
C LYS A 148 2.89 7.23 -5.77
N ASN A 149 2.20 8.18 -6.38
CA ASN A 149 2.67 9.53 -6.58
C ASN A 149 1.48 10.51 -6.59
N PRO A 150 1.39 11.43 -5.61
CA PRO A 150 0.28 12.37 -5.53
C PRO A 150 0.21 13.36 -6.72
N MET A 151 1.21 13.39 -7.61
CA MET A 151 1.18 14.15 -8.86
C MET A 151 0.36 13.47 -9.96
N ASN A 152 0.07 12.18 -9.84
CA ASN A 152 -0.56 11.39 -10.90
C ASN A 152 -2.00 11.00 -10.54
N ARG A 153 -2.77 10.66 -11.56
CA ARG A 153 -4.07 10.01 -11.40
C ARG A 153 -3.84 8.50 -11.18
N GLU A 154 -4.47 7.93 -10.16
CA GLU A 154 -4.35 6.49 -9.84
C GLU A 154 -5.70 5.92 -9.39
N GLY A 155 -5.96 4.63 -9.66
CA GLY A 155 -7.28 4.02 -9.46
C GLY A 155 -8.28 4.28 -10.59
N SER A 156 -9.52 3.82 -10.41
CA SER A 156 -10.59 3.88 -11.42
C SER A 156 -11.99 3.88 -10.79
N LEU A 157 -12.99 4.44 -11.50
CA LEU A 157 -14.40 4.54 -11.09
C LEU A 157 -15.36 3.79 -12.02
#